data_AF-A0A7V6DP51-F1
#
_entry.id   AF-A0A7V6DP51-F1
#
_cell.length_a   1.000
_cell.length_b   1.000
_cell.length_c   1.000
_cell.angle_alpha   90.00
_cell.angle_beta   90.00
_cell.angle_gamma   90.00
#
_symmetry.space_group_name_H-M   'P 1'
#
loop_
_entity.id
_entity.type
_entity.pdbx_description
1 polymer ?
#
loop_
_entity_poly.entity_id
_entity_poly.type
_entity_poly.pdbx_seq_one_letter_code
_entity_poly.pdbx_strand_id
1 'polypeptide(L)'
;MYLEETELPLYEPPREAWIGWASLTSALLALAAVIMAFVATFWGVQAYLYTQQQQRRWSDYQALTNKVEALHYTRDFFTLHQLLEPKNSKVQEFIEEKLGECEKEAAGLNEGWEQFKIETKELEVQGERYARRAAGSVRTAFILFLGAVLAALGGVGKKKLLWLASLILTLAGVASFLGGFFLWF
;
A
#
# COMPACT_ATOMS: atom_id res chain seq x y z
N MET A 1 -25.97 3.55 -73.67
CA MET A 1 -24.69 4.28 -73.62
C MET A 1 -24.67 5.01 -72.29
N TYR A 2 -24.20 4.34 -71.24
CA TYR A 2 -24.06 4.93 -69.91
C TYR A 2 -22.64 5.47 -69.79
N LEU A 3 -22.54 6.71 -69.33
CA LEU A 3 -21.26 7.42 -69.14
C LEU A 3 -20.48 6.70 -68.04
N GLU A 4 -19.27 6.24 -68.36
CA GLU A 4 -18.28 5.80 -67.37
C GLU A 4 -17.99 6.99 -66.45
N GLU A 5 -18.42 6.89 -65.20
CA GLU A 5 -17.94 7.76 -64.12
C GLU A 5 -16.44 7.52 -63.99
N THR A 6 -15.66 8.44 -64.54
CA THR A 6 -14.22 8.48 -64.36
C THR A 6 -13.97 8.85 -62.91
N GLU A 7 -13.73 7.82 -62.09
CA GLU A 7 -13.24 7.97 -60.71
C GLU A 7 -11.95 8.80 -60.76
N LEU A 8 -12.07 10.10 -60.46
CA LEU A 8 -10.91 10.96 -60.27
C LEU A 8 -10.06 10.36 -59.15
N PRO A 9 -8.75 10.13 -59.36
CA PRO A 9 -7.90 9.58 -58.32
C PRO A 9 -7.97 10.51 -57.11
N LEU A 10 -8.52 10.00 -56.00
CA LEU A 10 -8.56 10.66 -54.71
C LEU A 10 -7.14 11.08 -54.35
N TYR A 11 -6.83 12.37 -54.49
CA TYR A 11 -5.57 12.94 -54.06
C TYR A 11 -5.53 12.90 -52.53
N GLU A 12 -4.91 11.87 -51.98
CA GLU A 12 -4.60 11.81 -50.55
C GLU A 12 -3.42 12.77 -50.28
N PRO A 13 -3.61 13.80 -49.45
CA PRO A 13 -2.51 14.69 -49.08
C PRO A 13 -1.41 13.87 -48.39
N PRO A 14 -0.12 14.13 -48.69
CA PRO A 14 0.99 13.36 -48.16
C PRO A 14 0.95 13.33 -46.63
N ARG A 15 0.95 12.11 -46.08
CA ARG A 15 0.84 11.90 -44.63
C ARG A 15 2.06 12.50 -43.95
N GLU A 16 1.84 13.51 -43.11
CA GLU A 16 2.92 14.19 -42.42
C GLU A 16 3.62 13.22 -41.46
N ALA A 17 4.95 13.09 -41.56
CA ALA A 17 5.73 12.08 -40.83
C ALA A 17 5.53 12.15 -39.30
N TRP A 18 5.26 13.34 -38.75
CA TRP A 18 5.03 13.52 -37.30
C TRP A 18 3.77 12.81 -36.79
N ILE A 19 2.78 12.53 -37.65
CA ILE A 19 1.57 11.78 -37.27
C ILE A 19 1.93 10.32 -36.94
N GLY A 20 2.89 9.74 -37.67
CA GLY A 20 3.42 8.40 -37.37
C GLY A 20 4.20 8.36 -36.06
N TRP A 21 4.96 9.42 -35.76
CA TRP A 21 5.62 9.55 -34.45
C TRP A 21 4.62 9.74 -33.30
N ALA A 22 3.52 10.46 -33.53
CA ALA A 22 2.45 10.64 -32.55
C ALA A 22 1.73 9.32 -32.21
N SER A 23 1.44 8.47 -33.20
CA SER A 23 0.84 7.16 -32.95
C SER A 23 1.80 6.20 -32.23
N LEU A 24 3.08 6.17 -32.63
CA LEU A 24 4.10 5.35 -31.96
C LEU A 24 4.29 5.78 -30.50
N THR A 25 4.42 7.08 -30.25
CA THR A 25 4.56 7.61 -28.89
C THR A 25 3.33 7.30 -28.04
N SER A 26 2.12 7.45 -28.57
CA SER A 26 0.90 7.05 -27.87
C SER A 26 0.90 5.57 -27.46
N ALA A 27 1.31 4.66 -28.36
CA ALA A 27 1.34 3.23 -28.07
C ALA A 27 2.37 2.89 -26.99
N LEU A 28 3.56 3.49 -27.05
CA LEU A 28 4.62 3.31 -26.05
C LEU A 28 4.19 3.83 -24.68
N LEU A 29 3.55 5.01 -24.63
CA LEU A 29 3.04 5.59 -23.39
C LEU A 29 1.93 4.75 -22.77
N ALA A 30 1.03 4.20 -23.58
CA ALA A 30 -0.02 3.31 -23.11
C ALA A 30 0.58 2.03 -22.51
N LEU A 31 1.57 1.42 -23.17
CA LEU A 31 2.25 0.23 -22.67
C LEU A 31 3.00 0.52 -21.35
N ALA A 32 3.69 1.65 -21.27
CA ALA A 32 4.36 2.09 -20.05
C ALA A 32 3.35 2.33 -18.91
N ALA A 33 2.20 2.94 -19.19
CA ALA A 33 1.14 3.14 -18.21
C ALA A 33 0.61 1.81 -17.65
N VAL A 34 0.43 0.81 -18.51
CA VAL A 34 0.00 -0.54 -18.11
C VAL A 34 1.05 -1.19 -17.20
N ILE A 35 2.33 -1.13 -17.56
CA ILE A 35 3.42 -1.66 -16.71
C ILE A 35 3.41 -0.98 -15.34
N MET A 36 3.27 0.34 -15.30
CA MET A 36 3.21 1.09 -14.04
C MET A 36 1.99 0.73 -13.19
N ALA A 37 0.85 0.44 -13.82
CA ALA A 37 -0.34 -0.05 -13.12
C ALA A 37 -0.10 -1.45 -12.51
N PHE A 38 0.58 -2.35 -13.21
CA PHE A 38 0.96 -3.66 -12.65
C PHE A 38 1.90 -3.51 -11.45
N VAL A 39 2.91 -2.63 -11.55
CA VAL A 39 3.84 -2.34 -10.46
C VAL A 39 3.08 -1.74 -9.26
N ALA A 40 2.14 -0.83 -9.51
CA ALA A 40 1.30 -0.26 -8.47
C ALA A 40 0.49 -1.32 -7.72
N THR A 41 -0.13 -2.25 -8.45
CA THR A 41 -0.88 -3.38 -7.88
C THR A 41 0.02 -4.28 -7.04
N PHE A 42 1.23 -4.59 -7.54
CA PHE A 42 2.19 -5.41 -6.79
C PHE A 42 2.55 -4.78 -5.43
N TRP A 43 2.91 -3.50 -5.41
CA TRP A 43 3.20 -2.80 -4.15
C TRP A 43 1.95 -2.63 -3.27
N GLY A 44 0.77 -2.47 -3.87
CA GLY A 44 -0.50 -2.39 -3.14
C GLY A 44 -0.83 -3.70 -2.41
N VAL A 45 -0.59 -4.85 -3.06
CA VAL A 45 -0.74 -6.17 -2.42
C VAL A 45 0.23 -6.31 -1.25
N GLN A 46 1.49 -5.91 -1.41
CA GLN A 46 2.45 -5.93 -0.30
C GLN A 46 1.98 -5.04 0.86
N ALA A 47 1.61 -3.79 0.60
CA ALA A 47 1.09 -2.87 1.62
C ALA A 47 -0.12 -3.46 2.37
N TYR A 48 -1.03 -4.11 1.64
CA TYR A 48 -2.18 -4.80 2.21
C TYR A 48 -1.75 -5.97 3.12
N LEU A 49 -0.79 -6.80 2.70
CA LEU A 49 -0.28 -7.90 3.52
C LEU A 49 0.32 -7.40 4.84
N TYR A 50 1.13 -6.34 4.80
CA TYR A 50 1.68 -5.72 6.02
C TYR A 50 0.58 -5.15 6.93
N THR A 51 -0.43 -4.52 6.34
CA THR A 51 -1.59 -4.02 7.10
C THR A 51 -2.34 -5.18 7.78
N GLN A 52 -2.53 -6.31 7.09
CA GLN A 52 -3.15 -7.50 7.66
C GLN A 52 -2.31 -8.12 8.79
N GLN A 53 -0.98 -8.14 8.64
CA GLN A 53 -0.09 -8.57 9.72
C GLN A 53 -0.18 -7.66 10.95
N GLN A 54 -0.21 -6.34 10.74
CA GLN A 54 -0.40 -5.36 11.82
C GLN A 54 -1.75 -5.56 12.52
N GLN A 55 -2.83 -5.82 11.77
CA GLN A 55 -4.15 -6.11 12.35
C GLN A 55 -4.15 -7.39 13.19
N ARG A 56 -3.49 -8.44 12.72
CA ARG A 56 -3.32 -9.68 13.51
C ARG A 56 -2.56 -9.41 14.80
N ARG A 57 -1.45 -8.66 14.73
CA ARG A 57 -0.70 -8.25 15.90
C ARG A 57 -1.56 -7.44 16.88
N TRP A 58 -2.37 -6.50 16.39
CA TRP A 58 -3.30 -5.77 17.24
C TRP A 58 -4.35 -6.68 17.92
N SER A 59 -4.80 -7.72 17.23
CA SER A 59 -5.68 -8.73 17.82
C SER A 59 -4.97 -9.55 18.91
N ASP A 60 -3.72 -9.96 18.68
CA ASP A 60 -2.90 -10.67 19.67
C ASP A 60 -2.70 -9.81 20.92
N TYR A 61 -2.46 -8.51 20.73
CA TYR A 61 -2.35 -7.52 21.79
C TYR A 61 -3.62 -7.39 22.63
N GLN A 62 -4.79 -7.35 21.99
CA GLN A 62 -6.06 -7.30 22.71
C GLN A 62 -6.26 -8.58 23.53
N ALA A 63 -5.93 -9.74 22.97
CA ALA A 63 -5.98 -11.01 23.71
C ALA A 63 -5.01 -11.01 24.91
N LEU A 64 -3.81 -10.45 24.75
CA LEU A 64 -2.84 -10.29 25.82
C LEU A 64 -3.35 -9.38 26.93
N THR A 65 -3.93 -8.23 26.56
CA THR A 65 -4.51 -7.26 27.50
C THR A 65 -5.63 -7.93 28.32
N ASN A 66 -6.53 -8.66 27.67
CA ASN A 66 -7.59 -9.41 28.35
C ASN A 66 -7.04 -10.46 29.32
N LYS A 67 -5.91 -11.12 28.99
CA LYS A 67 -5.25 -12.06 29.90
C LYS A 67 -4.64 -11.36 31.11
N VAL A 68 -3.99 -10.21 30.91
CA VAL A 68 -3.44 -9.40 32.01
C VAL A 68 -4.56 -8.93 32.93
N GLU A 69 -5.67 -8.44 32.38
CA GLU A 69 -6.85 -8.07 33.16
C GLU A 69 -7.42 -9.26 33.94
N ALA A 70 -7.54 -10.43 33.31
CA ALA A 70 -7.96 -11.65 33.99
C ALA A 70 -7.04 -12.02 35.16
N LEU A 71 -5.72 -11.92 34.98
CA LEU A 71 -4.74 -12.15 36.05
C LEU A 71 -4.87 -11.13 37.18
N HIS A 72 -5.13 -9.86 36.87
CA HIS A 72 -5.41 -8.85 37.90
C HIS A 72 -6.64 -9.22 38.72
N TYR A 73 -7.74 -9.62 38.07
CA TYR A 73 -8.93 -10.08 38.79
C TYR A 73 -8.67 -11.32 39.64
N THR A 74 -7.91 -12.29 39.13
CA THR A 74 -7.55 -13.50 39.90
C THR A 74 -6.67 -13.16 41.10
N ARG A 75 -5.69 -12.28 40.94
CA ARG A 75 -4.84 -11.81 42.04
C ARG A 75 -5.68 -11.07 43.09
N ASP A 76 -6.54 -10.15 42.67
CA ASP A 76 -7.39 -9.38 43.57
C ASP A 76 -8.35 -10.31 44.34
N PHE A 77 -8.89 -11.34 43.68
CA PHE A 77 -9.69 -12.38 44.31
C PHE A 77 -8.91 -13.11 45.43
N PHE A 78 -7.71 -13.61 45.13
CA PHE A 78 -6.90 -14.31 46.14
C PHE A 78 -6.42 -13.39 47.27
N THR A 79 -6.09 -12.13 46.96
CA THR A 79 -5.72 -11.12 47.95
C THR A 79 -6.89 -10.83 48.90
N LEU A 80 -8.11 -10.72 48.36
CA LEU A 80 -9.31 -10.49 49.16
C LEU A 80 -9.63 -11.70 50.05
N HIS A 81 -9.46 -12.92 49.53
CA HIS A 81 -9.59 -14.15 50.32
C HIS A 81 -8.59 -14.23 51.47
N GLN A 82 -7.34 -13.82 51.24
CA GLN A 82 -6.31 -13.75 52.28
C GLN A 82 -6.69 -12.83 53.45
N LEU A 83 -7.42 -11.73 53.15
CA LEU A 83 -7.87 -10.76 54.14
C LEU A 83 -9.11 -11.21 54.92
N LEU A 84 -9.96 -12.06 54.31
CA LEU A 84 -11.28 -12.45 54.85
C LEU A 84 -11.28 -13.82 55.54
N GLU A 85 -10.37 -14.74 55.18
CA GLU A 85 -10.38 -16.09 55.74
C GLU A 85 -9.73 -16.20 57.14
N PRO A 86 -10.26 -17.09 58.01
CA PRO A 86 -9.64 -17.40 59.29
C PRO A 86 -8.25 -18.02 59.08
N LYS A 87 -7.31 -17.79 60.03
CA LYS A 87 -5.89 -18.20 59.99
C LYS A 87 -5.65 -19.72 59.94
N ASN A 88 -6.14 -20.39 58.89
CA ASN A 88 -5.80 -21.76 58.57
C ASN A 88 -4.50 -21.75 57.75
N SER A 89 -3.42 -22.31 58.30
CA SER A 89 -2.10 -22.27 57.67
C SER A 89 -2.08 -22.90 56.28
N LYS A 90 -2.86 -23.97 56.05
CA LYS A 90 -2.92 -24.63 54.74
C LYS A 90 -3.59 -23.77 53.66
N VAL A 91 -4.55 -22.93 54.06
CA VAL A 91 -5.27 -22.04 53.14
C VAL A 91 -4.39 -20.85 52.79
N GLN A 92 -3.65 -20.31 53.77
CA GLN A 92 -2.68 -19.24 53.53
C GLN A 92 -1.55 -19.67 52.60
N GLU A 93 -0.99 -20.88 52.79
CA GLU A 93 0.07 -21.42 51.92
C GLU A 93 -0.41 -21.60 50.47
N PHE A 94 -1.64 -22.10 50.27
CA PHE A 94 -2.23 -22.22 48.94
C PHE A 94 -2.44 -20.85 48.26
N ILE A 95 -2.91 -19.84 49.00
CA ILE A 95 -3.10 -18.49 48.48
C ILE A 95 -1.77 -17.86 48.08
N GLU A 96 -0.72 -18.01 48.89
CA GLU A 96 0.62 -17.50 48.60
C GLU A 96 1.24 -18.17 47.36
N GLU A 97 1.06 -19.48 47.20
CA GLU A 97 1.48 -20.21 46.00
C GLU A 97 0.79 -19.64 44.75
N LYS A 98 -0.53 -19.43 44.79
CA LYS A 98 -1.28 -18.87 43.67
C LYS A 98 -0.94 -17.42 43.36
N LEU A 99 -0.64 -16.61 44.38
CA LEU A 99 -0.12 -15.26 44.17
C LEU A 99 1.22 -15.29 43.44
N GLY A 100 2.13 -16.17 43.86
CA GLY A 100 3.45 -16.34 43.23
C GLY A 100 3.37 -16.86 41.79
N GLU A 101 2.42 -17.75 41.49
CA GLU A 101 2.11 -18.16 40.10
C GLU A 101 1.66 -16.96 39.25
N CYS A 102 0.73 -16.14 39.76
CA CYS A 102 0.23 -14.96 39.06
C CYS A 102 1.34 -13.93 38.80
N GLU A 103 2.23 -13.70 39.76
CA GLU A 103 3.37 -12.77 39.60
C GLU A 103 4.37 -13.25 38.55
N LYS A 104 4.67 -14.55 38.52
CA LYS A 104 5.54 -15.14 37.48
C LYS A 104 4.92 -15.02 36.09
N GLU A 105 3.62 -15.28 35.96
CA GLU A 105 2.91 -15.15 34.68
C GLU A 105 2.87 -13.68 34.22
N ALA A 106 2.61 -12.74 35.14
CA ALA A 106 2.63 -11.31 34.84
C ALA A 106 4.01 -10.82 34.37
N ALA A 107 5.10 -11.30 34.99
CA ALA A 107 6.46 -10.95 34.57
C ALA A 107 6.76 -11.43 33.14
N GLY A 108 6.38 -12.67 32.80
CA GLY A 108 6.56 -13.21 31.44
C GLY A 108 5.76 -12.45 30.38
N LEU A 109 4.56 -11.97 30.71
CA LEU A 109 3.74 -11.17 29.80
C LEU A 109 4.37 -9.81 29.49
N ASN A 110 5.02 -9.18 30.48
CA ASN A 110 5.70 -7.89 30.32
C ASN A 110 6.90 -7.95 29.35
N GLU A 111 7.66 -9.05 29.34
CA GLU A 111 8.75 -9.23 28.37
C GLU A 111 8.22 -9.36 26.93
N GLY A 112 7.10 -10.05 26.74
CA GLY A 112 6.43 -10.17 25.45
C GLY A 112 5.92 -8.83 24.89
N TRP A 113 5.63 -7.87 25.77
CA TRP A 113 5.13 -6.54 25.41
C TRP A 113 6.16 -5.66 24.70
N GLU A 114 7.41 -5.65 25.16
CA GLU A 114 8.47 -4.86 24.53
C GLU A 114 8.81 -5.39 23.13
N GLN A 115 8.84 -6.72 22.96
CA GLN A 115 9.05 -7.35 21.67
C GLN A 115 7.91 -6.99 20.69
N PHE A 116 6.66 -7.05 21.16
CA PHE A 116 5.48 -6.67 20.36
C PHE A 116 5.57 -5.24 19.82
N LYS A 117 6.01 -4.30 20.65
CA LYS A 117 6.10 -2.88 20.30
C LYS A 117 7.11 -2.63 19.19
N ILE A 118 8.26 -3.32 19.24
CA ILE A 118 9.32 -3.22 18.23
C ILE A 118 8.82 -3.78 16.89
N GLU A 119 8.27 -4.99 16.90
CA GLU A 119 7.77 -5.65 15.68
C GLU A 119 6.64 -4.87 15.01
N THR A 120 5.68 -4.35 15.80
CA THR A 120 4.53 -3.62 15.25
C THR A 120 4.97 -2.32 14.57
N LYS A 121 5.94 -1.61 15.16
CA LYS A 121 6.50 -0.40 14.58
C LYS A 121 7.24 -0.68 13.27
N GLU A 122 7.95 -1.81 13.20
CA GLU A 122 8.62 -2.21 11.97
C GLU A 122 7.61 -2.54 10.86
N LEU A 123 6.54 -3.29 11.18
CA LEU A 123 5.48 -3.61 10.23
C LEU A 123 4.77 -2.37 9.70
N GLU A 124 4.52 -1.37 10.56
CA GLU A 124 3.91 -0.10 10.18
C GLU A 124 4.80 0.66 9.19
N VAL A 125 6.10 0.80 9.50
CA VAL A 125 7.07 1.47 8.64
C VAL A 125 7.21 0.76 7.29
N GLN A 126 7.21 -0.56 7.26
CA GLN A 126 7.29 -1.33 6.01
C GLN A 126 5.99 -1.19 5.20
N GLY A 127 4.83 -1.34 5.84
CA GLY A 127 3.52 -1.17 5.20
C GLY A 127 3.34 0.21 4.58
N GLU A 128 3.73 1.26 5.30
CA GLU A 128 3.64 2.63 4.81
C GLU A 128 4.57 2.88 3.60
N ARG A 129 5.81 2.35 3.63
CA ARG A 129 6.72 2.44 2.48
C ARG A 129 6.11 1.81 1.22
N TYR A 130 5.52 0.63 1.35
CA TYR A 130 4.87 -0.03 0.21
C TYR A 130 3.61 0.71 -0.26
N ALA A 131 2.80 1.23 0.66
CA ALA A 131 1.63 2.03 0.31
C ALA A 131 2.01 3.30 -0.47
N ARG A 132 3.07 4.00 -0.04
CA ARG A 132 3.61 5.18 -0.74
C ARG A 132 4.14 4.82 -2.13
N ARG A 133 4.88 3.71 -2.28
CA ARG A 133 5.35 3.21 -3.59
C ARG A 133 4.21 2.85 -4.54
N ALA A 134 3.16 2.22 -4.01
CA ALA A 134 1.95 1.92 -4.78
C ALA A 134 1.29 3.23 -5.26
N ALA A 135 1.08 4.19 -4.37
CA ALA A 135 0.47 5.48 -4.70
C ALA A 135 1.29 6.27 -5.75
N GLY A 136 2.62 6.30 -5.62
CA GLY A 136 3.52 6.91 -6.61
C GLY A 136 3.43 6.24 -7.98
N SER A 137 3.36 4.91 -8.01
CA SER A 137 3.19 4.14 -9.24
C SER A 137 1.83 4.38 -9.91
N VAL A 138 0.73 4.41 -9.15
CA VAL A 138 -0.62 4.75 -9.67
C VAL A 138 -0.62 6.13 -10.30
N ARG A 139 -0.08 7.14 -9.60
CA ARG A 139 -0.01 8.52 -10.11
C ARG A 139 0.74 8.58 -11.43
N THR A 140 1.86 7.87 -11.53
CA THR A 140 2.68 7.82 -12.74
C THR A 140 1.96 7.12 -13.88
N ALA A 141 1.31 5.98 -13.62
CA ALA A 141 0.49 5.27 -14.60
C ALA A 141 -0.60 6.19 -15.18
N PHE A 142 -1.27 6.96 -14.32
CA PHE A 142 -2.30 7.91 -14.73
C PHE A 142 -1.76 9.03 -15.62
N ILE A 143 -0.62 9.64 -15.26
CA ILE A 143 0.01 10.70 -16.08
C ILE A 143 0.45 10.16 -17.44
N LEU A 144 1.03 8.95 -17.48
CA LEU A 144 1.42 8.30 -18.74
C LEU A 144 0.21 7.99 -19.62
N PHE A 145 -0.89 7.50 -19.03
CA PHE A 145 -2.14 7.27 -19.73
C PHE A 145 -2.71 8.56 -20.33
N LEU A 146 -2.73 9.65 -19.56
CA LEU A 146 -3.17 10.96 -20.04
C LEU A 146 -2.28 11.47 -21.18
N GLY A 147 -0.97 11.28 -21.08
CA GLY A 147 -0.01 11.57 -22.16
C GLY A 147 -0.30 10.74 -23.41
N ALA A 148 -0.59 9.45 -23.28
CA ALA A 148 -0.97 8.60 -24.41
C ALA A 148 -2.24 9.12 -25.10
N VAL A 149 -3.28 9.45 -24.35
CA VAL A 149 -4.53 10.01 -24.89
C VAL A 149 -4.28 11.33 -25.62
N LEU A 150 -3.47 12.24 -25.07
CA LEU A 150 -3.12 13.51 -25.73
C LEU A 150 -2.30 13.29 -27.01
N ALA A 151 -1.38 12.33 -27.01
CA ALA A 151 -0.61 11.97 -28.20
C ALA A 151 -1.52 11.43 -29.32
N ALA A 152 -2.47 10.55 -28.98
CA ALA A 152 -3.47 10.04 -29.91
C ALA A 152 -4.36 11.15 -30.46
N LEU A 153 -4.89 12.03 -29.59
CA LEU A 153 -5.71 13.18 -29.99
C LEU A 153 -4.95 14.16 -30.89
N GLY A 154 -3.67 14.40 -30.62
CA GLY A 154 -2.80 15.22 -31.46
C GLY A 154 -2.64 14.64 -32.87
N GLY A 155 -2.43 13.33 -32.97
CA GLY A 155 -2.32 12.62 -34.25
C GLY A 155 -3.63 12.63 -35.05
N VAL A 156 -4.76 12.33 -34.41
CA VAL A 156 -6.09 12.34 -35.06
C VAL A 156 -6.51 13.75 -35.46
N GLY A 157 -6.33 14.73 -34.57
CA GLY A 157 -6.72 16.11 -34.79
C GLY A 157 -5.77 16.89 -35.70
N LYS A 158 -4.66 16.29 -36.17
CA LYS A 158 -3.57 16.97 -36.89
C LYS A 158 -3.04 18.22 -36.16
N LYS A 159 -3.09 18.21 -34.81
CA LYS A 159 -2.67 19.32 -33.94
C LYS A 159 -1.32 19.01 -33.30
N LYS A 160 -0.23 19.47 -33.92
CA LYS A 160 1.15 19.27 -33.44
C LYS A 160 1.39 19.78 -32.01
N LEU A 161 0.70 20.84 -31.59
CA LEU A 161 0.81 21.38 -30.22
C LEU A 161 0.33 20.39 -29.16
N LEU A 162 -0.71 19.59 -29.44
CA LEU A 162 -1.20 18.56 -28.49
C LEU A 162 -0.19 17.43 -28.33
N TRP A 163 0.50 17.06 -29.42
CA TRP A 163 1.57 16.07 -29.36
C TRP A 163 2.80 16.57 -28.59
N LEU A 164 3.18 17.84 -28.74
CA LEU A 164 4.26 18.43 -27.90
C LEU A 164 3.86 18.50 -26.43
N ALA A 165 2.60 18.87 -26.14
CA ALA A 165 2.09 18.90 -24.78
C ALA A 165 2.11 17.53 -24.11
N SER A 166 1.81 16.45 -24.85
CA SER A 166 1.87 15.10 -24.30
C SER A 166 3.30 14.71 -23.92
N LEU A 167 4.31 15.06 -24.72
CA LEU A 167 5.71 14.79 -24.40
C LEU A 167 6.15 15.51 -23.11
N ILE A 168 5.78 16.78 -22.95
CA ILE A 168 6.10 17.56 -21.74
C ILE A 168 5.40 16.93 -20.52
N LEU A 169 4.13 16.57 -20.65
CA LEU A 169 3.36 15.96 -19.57
C LEU A 169 3.93 14.60 -19.16
N THR A 170 4.28 13.76 -20.13
CA THR A 170 4.96 12.48 -19.88
C THR A 170 6.29 12.70 -19.18
N LEU A 171 7.11 13.65 -19.64
CA LEU A 171 8.41 13.94 -19.03
C LEU A 171 8.24 14.39 -17.58
N ALA A 172 7.26 15.24 -17.29
CA ALA A 172 6.91 15.63 -15.93
C ALA A 172 6.43 14.44 -15.08
N GLY A 173 5.67 13.50 -15.66
CA GLY A 173 5.26 12.25 -15.00
C GLY A 173 6.43 11.35 -14.62
N VAL A 174 7.37 11.15 -15.55
CA VAL A 174 8.60 10.37 -15.30
C VAL A 174 9.49 11.06 -14.28
N ALA A 175 9.67 12.38 -14.38
CA ALA A 175 10.44 13.15 -13.40
C ALA A 175 9.81 13.10 -12.00
N SER A 176 8.48 13.15 -11.90
CA SER A 176 7.77 13.02 -10.62
C SER A 176 7.93 11.61 -10.04
N PHE A 177 7.94 10.58 -10.89
CA PHE A 177 8.19 9.21 -10.46
C PHE A 177 9.63 9.03 -9.93
N LEU A 178 10.62 9.50 -10.69
CA LEU A 178 12.03 9.41 -10.30
C LEU A 178 12.32 10.27 -9.05
N GLY A 179 11.76 11.48 -8.97
CA GLY A 179 11.86 12.33 -7.79
C GLY A 179 11.21 11.67 -6.58
N GLY A 180 10.01 11.10 -6.71
CA GLY A 180 9.35 10.33 -5.66
C GLY A 180 10.10 9.04 -5.28
N PHE A 181 10.85 8.45 -6.21
CA PHE A 181 11.67 7.26 -5.99
C PHE A 181 12.99 7.57 -5.28
N PHE A 182 13.66 8.69 -5.62
CA PHE A 182 14.97 9.08 -5.07
C PHE A 182 14.91 9.94 -3.81
N LEU A 183 13.90 10.80 -3.63
CA LEU A 183 13.77 11.64 -2.40
C LEU A 183 13.38 10.85 -1.15
N TRP A 184 13.04 9.57 -1.28
CA TRP A 184 12.47 8.75 -0.21
C TRP A 184 13.16 7.38 -0.05
N PHE A 185 14.37 7.25 -0.62
CA PHE A 185 15.34 6.23 -0.24
C PHE A 185 16.17 6.74 0.95
#